data_AF-A0A957EYL7-F1
#
_entry.id   AF-A0A957EYL7-F1
#
_cell.length_a   1.000
_cell.length_b   1.000
_cell.length_c   1.000
_cell.angle_alpha   90.00
_cell.angle_beta   90.00
_cell.angle_gamma   90.00
#
_symmetry.space_group_name_H-M   'P 1'
#
loop_
_entity.id
_entity.type
_entity.pdbx_description
1 polymer ?
#
loop_
_entity_poly.entity_id
_entity_poly.type
_entity_poly.pdbx_seq_one_letter_code
_entity_poly.pdbx_strand_id
1 'polypeptide(L)'
;MKQLGLSSLAHAQHLLTAPYLDSEFTYYNRDLAVLQASHAAEILAKAHIAEHHPLLIFSQIPKPTQTDSETLDLKALFETGKTIQYHEIPDRLWATTGYKIKQLQLYQDFGKLRNSIQHFTSVRAETFLAYKTLEFIYGIIDPMIHELWGIYAVNCIEEGLYSSEQKDFFRYLHFWEISFLMPEGFEEINRKAKQSVKNQTTPLGQSFLKDENW
;
A
#
# COMPACT_ATOMS: atom_id res chain seq x y z
N MET A 1 3.32 1.60 -15.60
CA MET A 1 2.44 1.63 -14.40
C MET A 1 3.06 0.91 -13.20
N LYS A 2 3.57 -0.32 -13.36
CA LYS A 2 4.21 -1.08 -12.27
C LYS A 2 5.21 -0.28 -11.41
N GLN A 3 6.20 0.36 -12.04
CA GLN A 3 7.20 1.16 -11.32
C GLN A 3 6.57 2.27 -10.46
N LEU A 4 5.59 3.01 -10.99
CA LEU A 4 4.88 4.04 -10.24
C LEU A 4 4.14 3.46 -9.02
N GLY A 5 3.52 2.28 -9.17
CA GLY A 5 2.87 1.59 -8.06
C GLY A 5 3.87 1.15 -6.98
N LEU A 6 5.04 0.64 -7.37
CA LEU A 6 6.11 0.27 -6.45
C LEU A 6 6.72 1.50 -5.75
N SER A 7 6.85 2.63 -6.44
CA SER A 7 7.29 3.89 -5.84
C SER A 7 6.27 4.43 -4.82
N SER A 8 4.97 4.35 -5.14
CA SER A 8 3.90 4.74 -4.20
C SER A 8 3.89 3.82 -2.96
N LEU A 9 4.15 2.52 -3.14
CA LEU A 9 4.34 1.58 -2.01
C LEU A 9 5.56 1.98 -1.17
N ALA A 10 6.69 2.26 -1.80
CA ALA A 10 7.90 2.67 -1.10
C ALA A 10 7.70 3.95 -0.27
N HIS A 11 6.99 4.92 -0.85
CA HIS A 11 6.65 6.15 -0.14
C HIS A 11 5.69 5.90 1.03
N ALA A 12 4.69 5.02 0.87
CA ALA A 12 3.81 4.63 1.97
C ALA A 12 4.61 4.01 3.14
N GLN A 13 5.59 3.16 2.84
CA GLN A 13 6.44 2.58 3.88
C GLN A 13 7.35 3.62 4.54
N HIS A 14 7.94 4.53 3.76
CA HIS A 14 8.71 5.67 4.29
C HIS A 14 7.91 6.50 5.28
N LEU A 15 6.67 6.85 4.94
CA LEU A 15 5.75 7.61 5.79
C LEU A 15 5.42 6.89 7.10
N LEU A 16 5.54 5.56 7.17
CA LEU A 16 5.37 4.76 8.38
C LEU A 16 6.64 4.65 9.21
N THR A 17 7.81 4.59 8.54
CA THR A 17 9.11 4.40 9.20
C THR A 17 9.77 5.67 9.66
N ALA A 18 9.39 6.83 9.14
CA ALA A 18 9.92 8.14 9.54
C ALA A 18 9.86 8.28 11.07
N PRO A 19 11.00 8.11 11.77
CA PRO A 19 11.03 8.19 13.21
C PRO A 19 11.27 9.66 13.59
N TYR A 20 10.78 10.09 14.75
CA TYR A 20 11.21 11.35 15.39
C TYR A 20 10.60 12.67 14.91
N LEU A 21 9.30 12.77 14.72
CA LEU A 21 8.65 14.06 14.92
C LEU A 21 7.42 13.88 15.80
N ASP A 22 7.61 13.99 17.10
CA ASP A 22 6.54 14.14 18.09
C ASP A 22 5.89 15.53 17.89
N SER A 23 5.32 15.72 16.71
CA SER A 23 4.73 16.95 16.20
C SER A 23 3.48 16.58 15.41
N GLU A 24 2.56 17.53 15.26
CA GLU A 24 1.32 17.34 14.50
C GLU A 24 1.56 16.75 13.08
N PHE A 25 2.77 16.92 12.51
CA PHE A 25 3.18 16.35 11.24
C PHE A 25 3.19 14.81 11.18
N THR A 26 3.44 14.12 12.29
CA THR A 26 3.43 12.64 12.29
C THR A 26 2.04 12.07 12.06
N TYR A 27 0.98 12.77 12.48
CA TYR A 27 -0.40 12.34 12.21
C TYR A 27 -0.76 12.46 10.73
N TYR A 28 -0.42 13.59 10.09
CA TYR A 28 -0.64 13.78 8.66
C TYR A 28 0.11 12.73 7.82
N ASN A 29 1.28 12.30 8.26
CA ASN A 29 2.03 11.22 7.59
C ASN A 29 1.28 9.89 7.61
N ARG A 30 0.48 9.59 8.64
CA ARG A 30 -0.29 8.33 8.71
C ARG A 30 -1.50 8.34 7.79
N ASP A 31 -2.20 9.47 7.68
CA ASP A 31 -3.27 9.63 6.70
C ASP A 31 -2.72 9.48 5.28
N LEU A 32 -1.60 10.16 4.99
CA LEU A 32 -0.91 10.05 3.70
C LEU A 32 -0.42 8.63 3.43
N ALA A 33 0.07 7.89 4.44
CA ALA A 33 0.47 6.50 4.28
C ALA A 33 -0.72 5.62 3.84
N VAL A 34 -1.92 5.84 4.39
CA VAL A 34 -3.14 5.14 3.95
C VAL A 34 -3.44 5.46 2.48
N LEU A 35 -3.42 6.74 2.12
CA LEU A 35 -3.69 7.17 0.75
C LEU A 35 -2.68 6.56 -0.23
N GLN A 36 -1.39 6.61 0.10
CA GLN A 36 -0.31 6.06 -0.73
C GLN A 36 -0.40 4.53 -0.85
N ALA A 37 -0.63 3.80 0.24
CA ALA A 37 -0.78 2.35 0.17
C ALA A 37 -1.97 1.93 -0.69
N SER A 38 -3.11 2.61 -0.55
CA SER A 38 -4.30 2.34 -1.39
C SER A 38 -4.04 2.63 -2.88
N HIS A 39 -3.32 3.73 -3.16
CA HIS A 39 -2.97 4.14 -4.52
C HIS A 39 -1.97 3.17 -5.15
N ALA A 40 -1.00 2.69 -4.38
CA ALA A 40 -0.08 1.65 -4.79
C ALA A 40 -0.84 0.37 -5.20
N ALA A 41 -1.75 -0.12 -4.35
CA ALA A 41 -2.55 -1.30 -4.65
C ALA A 41 -3.36 -1.12 -5.95
N GLU A 42 -3.98 0.04 -6.13
CA GLU A 42 -4.76 0.38 -7.33
C GLU A 42 -3.89 0.40 -8.59
N ILE A 43 -2.75 1.11 -8.57
CA ILE A 43 -1.85 1.19 -9.73
C ILE A 43 -1.26 -0.17 -10.07
N LEU A 44 -0.85 -0.95 -9.07
CA LEU A 44 -0.25 -2.26 -9.27
C LEU A 44 -1.27 -3.21 -9.89
N ALA A 45 -2.48 -3.29 -9.34
CA ALA A 45 -3.53 -4.13 -9.93
C ALA A 45 -3.87 -3.71 -11.37
N LYS A 46 -4.04 -2.40 -11.62
CA LYS A 46 -4.27 -1.89 -12.98
C LYS A 46 -3.09 -2.15 -13.92
N ALA A 47 -1.85 -2.08 -13.43
CA ALA A 47 -0.67 -2.41 -14.22
C ALA A 47 -0.73 -3.86 -14.68
N HIS A 48 -1.09 -4.78 -13.80
CA HIS A 48 -1.18 -6.19 -14.14
C HIS A 48 -2.35 -6.52 -15.09
N ILE A 49 -3.51 -5.88 -14.88
CA ILE A 49 -4.63 -5.94 -15.83
C ILE A 49 -4.15 -5.45 -17.20
N ALA A 50 -3.43 -4.33 -17.26
CA ALA A 50 -2.96 -3.75 -18.50
C ALA A 50 -1.87 -4.58 -19.19
N GLU A 51 -1.03 -5.32 -18.45
CA GLU A 51 -0.08 -6.29 -19.01
C GLU A 51 -0.80 -7.39 -19.81
N HIS A 52 -2.03 -7.75 -19.44
CA HIS A 52 -2.84 -8.74 -20.16
C HIS A 52 -3.75 -8.10 -21.22
N HIS A 53 -4.52 -7.09 -20.81
CA HIS A 53 -5.57 -6.45 -21.59
C HIS A 53 -5.66 -4.94 -21.27
N PRO A 54 -4.86 -4.09 -21.95
CA PRO A 54 -4.74 -2.66 -21.67
C PRO A 54 -6.07 -1.89 -21.57
N LEU A 55 -7.03 -2.20 -22.43
CA LEU A 55 -8.31 -1.50 -22.46
C LEU A 55 -9.23 -1.84 -21.27
N LEU A 56 -8.98 -2.94 -20.56
CA LEU A 56 -9.81 -3.37 -19.44
C LEU A 56 -9.56 -2.62 -18.13
N ILE A 57 -8.55 -1.73 -18.10
CA ILE A 57 -8.42 -0.76 -17.01
C ILE A 57 -9.39 0.41 -17.15
N PHE A 58 -10.07 0.54 -18.30
CA PHE A 58 -11.04 1.60 -18.55
C PHE A 58 -12.47 1.14 -18.22
N SER A 59 -13.19 1.99 -17.48
CA SER A 59 -14.64 1.92 -17.28
C SER A 59 -15.38 2.62 -18.41
N GLN A 60 -14.78 3.66 -19.00
CA GLN A 60 -15.31 4.38 -20.16
C GLN A 60 -14.20 4.57 -21.19
N ILE A 61 -14.42 4.04 -22.39
CA ILE A 61 -13.54 4.21 -23.56
C ILE A 61 -14.18 5.26 -24.49
N PRO A 62 -13.38 6.16 -25.10
CA PRO A 62 -13.85 7.11 -26.10
C PRO A 62 -14.61 6.41 -27.22
N LYS A 63 -15.76 6.95 -27.62
CA LYS A 63 -16.54 6.43 -28.75
C LYS A 63 -15.93 6.94 -30.06
N PRO A 64 -16.08 6.20 -31.18
CA PRO A 64 -15.64 6.66 -32.50
C PRO A 64 -16.20 8.04 -32.88
N THR A 65 -17.41 8.37 -32.44
CA THR A 65 -18.04 9.68 -32.66
C THR A 65 -17.38 10.85 -31.93
N GLN A 66 -16.40 10.58 -31.06
CA GLN A 66 -15.70 11.56 -30.24
C GLN A 66 -14.24 11.74 -30.68
N THR A 67 -13.82 11.07 -31.75
CA THR A 67 -12.44 11.11 -32.25
C THR A 67 -12.45 11.27 -33.77
N ASP A 68 -11.57 12.11 -34.30
CA ASP A 68 -11.38 12.28 -35.74
C ASP A 68 -10.55 11.14 -36.37
N SER A 69 -10.07 10.19 -35.54
CA SER A 69 -9.27 9.05 -35.96
C SER A 69 -10.13 7.82 -36.28
N GLU A 70 -9.72 7.04 -37.28
CA GLU A 70 -10.35 5.78 -37.64
C GLU A 70 -10.21 4.70 -36.54
N THR A 71 -9.22 4.84 -35.67
CA THR A 71 -8.94 3.92 -34.57
C THR A 71 -8.82 4.66 -33.26
N LEU A 72 -8.99 3.94 -32.14
CA LEU A 72 -8.84 4.51 -30.81
C LEU A 72 -7.43 5.07 -30.60
N ASP A 73 -7.33 6.39 -30.56
CA ASP A 73 -6.10 7.13 -30.30
C ASP A 73 -5.82 7.22 -28.78
N LEU A 74 -4.54 7.12 -28.42
CA LEU A 74 -4.03 7.32 -27.08
C LEU A 74 -4.36 8.72 -26.53
N LYS A 75 -4.36 9.77 -27.37
CA LYS A 75 -4.75 11.12 -26.97
C LYS A 75 -6.20 11.14 -26.49
N ALA A 76 -7.11 10.51 -27.22
CA ALA A 76 -8.52 10.42 -26.83
C ALA A 76 -8.70 9.67 -25.50
N LEU A 77 -7.90 8.62 -25.27
CA LEU A 77 -7.86 7.90 -23.99
C LEU A 77 -7.37 8.78 -22.84
N PHE A 78 -6.37 9.64 -23.05
CA PHE A 78 -5.90 10.57 -22.02
C PHE A 78 -6.88 11.69 -21.72
N GLU A 79 -7.59 12.20 -22.72
CA GLU A 79 -8.51 13.33 -22.56
C GLU A 79 -9.88 12.91 -22.00
N THR A 80 -10.39 11.75 -22.40
CA THR A 80 -11.78 11.36 -22.10
C THR A 80 -11.94 9.96 -21.52
N GLY A 81 -10.88 9.15 -21.52
CA GLY A 81 -10.89 7.83 -20.92
C GLY A 81 -11.06 7.91 -19.40
N LYS A 82 -11.92 7.06 -18.85
CA LYS A 82 -12.05 6.89 -17.40
C LYS A 82 -11.61 5.52 -17.00
N THR A 83 -10.76 5.43 -15.98
CA THR A 83 -10.32 4.15 -15.45
C THR A 83 -11.33 3.58 -14.45
N ILE A 84 -11.26 2.27 -14.23
CA ILE A 84 -12.06 1.58 -13.21
C ILE A 84 -11.76 2.15 -11.82
N GLN A 85 -12.75 2.20 -10.96
CA GLN A 85 -12.63 2.69 -9.58
C GLN A 85 -12.03 1.63 -8.66
N TYR A 86 -11.49 2.07 -7.52
CA TYR A 86 -10.85 1.20 -6.52
C TYR A 86 -11.68 -0.05 -6.14
N HIS A 87 -12.99 0.10 -5.98
CA HIS A 87 -13.89 -1.00 -5.58
C HIS A 87 -14.14 -2.01 -6.71
N GLU A 88 -13.94 -1.63 -7.98
CA GLU A 88 -14.14 -2.51 -9.14
C GLU A 88 -12.89 -3.37 -9.43
N ILE A 89 -11.75 -3.02 -8.83
CA ILE A 89 -10.45 -3.64 -9.10
C ILE A 89 -10.43 -5.14 -8.79
N PRO A 90 -10.93 -5.64 -7.64
CA PRO A 90 -10.86 -7.07 -7.34
C PRO A 90 -11.53 -7.94 -8.40
N ASP A 91 -12.73 -7.54 -8.84
CA ASP A 91 -13.51 -8.28 -9.83
C ASP A 91 -12.85 -8.21 -11.22
N ARG A 92 -12.38 -7.01 -11.61
CA ARG A 92 -11.65 -6.82 -12.87
C ARG A 92 -10.36 -7.64 -12.89
N LEU A 93 -9.55 -7.57 -11.84
CA LEU A 93 -8.28 -8.29 -11.73
C LEU A 93 -8.49 -9.80 -11.85
N TRP A 94 -9.47 -10.35 -11.14
CA TRP A 94 -9.82 -11.76 -11.24
C TRP A 94 -10.30 -12.13 -12.65
N ALA A 95 -11.23 -11.37 -13.22
CA ALA A 95 -11.81 -11.67 -14.52
C ALA A 95 -10.76 -11.64 -15.65
N THR A 96 -9.74 -10.78 -15.54
CA THR A 96 -8.73 -10.62 -16.60
C THR A 96 -7.49 -11.48 -16.43
N THR A 97 -7.09 -11.78 -15.19
CA THR A 97 -5.79 -12.44 -14.91
C THR A 97 -5.93 -13.75 -14.14
N GLY A 98 -7.12 -14.05 -13.62
CA GLY A 98 -7.36 -15.18 -12.72
C GLY A 98 -6.89 -14.95 -11.28
N TYR A 99 -6.11 -13.91 -11.00
CA TYR A 99 -5.63 -13.60 -9.65
C TYR A 99 -6.78 -13.15 -8.75
N LYS A 100 -6.89 -13.76 -7.57
CA LYS A 100 -7.89 -13.44 -6.56
C LYS A 100 -7.23 -12.85 -5.32
N ILE A 101 -7.70 -11.67 -4.89
CA ILE A 101 -7.30 -11.10 -3.60
C ILE A 101 -7.81 -12.01 -2.48
N LYS A 102 -6.87 -12.67 -1.78
CA LYS A 102 -7.17 -13.68 -0.74
C LYS A 102 -7.93 -13.08 0.45
N GLN A 103 -7.57 -11.86 0.86
CA GLN A 103 -8.19 -11.15 1.98
C GLN A 103 -9.09 -10.01 1.49
N LEU A 104 -10.14 -10.34 0.71
CA LEU A 104 -11.02 -9.34 0.08
C LEU A 104 -11.66 -8.37 1.10
N GLN A 105 -12.03 -8.86 2.29
CA GLN A 105 -12.62 -8.03 3.34
C GLN A 105 -11.63 -6.94 3.80
N LEU A 106 -10.36 -7.29 4.01
CA LEU A 106 -9.31 -6.34 4.35
C LEU A 106 -9.13 -5.28 3.25
N TYR A 107 -9.18 -5.68 1.98
CA TYR A 107 -9.11 -4.72 0.86
C TYR A 107 -10.28 -3.72 0.87
N GLN A 108 -11.49 -4.21 1.12
CA GLN A 108 -12.70 -3.39 1.15
C GLN A 108 -12.71 -2.45 2.36
N ASP A 109 -12.33 -2.93 3.54
CA ASP A 109 -12.30 -2.12 4.76
C ASP A 109 -11.22 -1.05 4.68
N PHE A 110 -10.06 -1.35 4.09
CA PHE A 110 -9.04 -0.35 3.79
C PHE A 110 -9.53 0.69 2.77
N GLY A 111 -10.30 0.28 1.77
CA GLY A 111 -10.96 1.19 0.83
C GLY A 111 -11.94 2.16 1.51
N LYS A 112 -12.70 1.69 2.51
CA LYS A 112 -13.57 2.55 3.33
C LYS A 112 -12.74 3.56 4.14
N LEU A 113 -11.66 3.11 4.78
CA LEU A 113 -10.75 3.97 5.54
C LEU A 113 -10.15 5.07 4.65
N ARG A 114 -9.64 4.70 3.47
CA ARG A 114 -9.15 5.62 2.44
C ARG A 114 -10.19 6.67 2.08
N ASN A 115 -11.44 6.25 1.82
CA ASN A 115 -12.51 7.18 1.44
C ASN A 115 -12.88 8.13 2.57
N SER A 116 -12.90 7.66 3.82
CA SER A 116 -13.11 8.50 4.99
C SER A 116 -12.07 9.61 5.09
N ILE A 117 -10.78 9.25 4.96
CA ILE A 117 -9.66 10.20 5.01
C ILE A 117 -9.72 11.18 3.84
N GLN A 118 -9.93 10.69 2.61
CA GLN A 118 -9.88 11.52 1.40
C GLN A 118 -11.05 12.52 1.28
N HIS A 119 -12.26 12.12 1.69
CA HIS A 119 -13.47 12.91 1.43
C HIS A 119 -13.99 13.68 2.64
N PHE A 120 -13.58 13.29 3.85
CA PHE A 120 -14.06 13.91 5.07
C PHE A 120 -12.91 14.44 5.90
N THR A 121 -12.32 13.60 6.75
CA THR A 121 -11.25 14.00 7.67
C THR A 121 -10.52 12.77 8.20
N SER A 122 -9.36 13.01 8.78
CA SER A 122 -8.57 12.00 9.50
C SER A 122 -9.40 11.34 10.61
N VAL A 123 -9.31 10.02 10.74
CA VAL A 123 -9.97 9.25 11.79
C VAL A 123 -9.08 9.26 13.04
N ARG A 124 -9.03 10.42 13.71
CA ARG A 124 -7.99 10.76 14.71
C ARG A 124 -8.08 10.03 16.04
N ALA A 125 -9.28 9.60 16.47
CA ALA A 125 -9.50 9.27 17.89
C ALA A 125 -9.42 7.78 18.25
N GLU A 126 -9.48 6.85 17.29
CA GLU A 126 -9.68 5.43 17.61
C GLU A 126 -8.91 4.43 16.72
N THR A 127 -8.25 4.89 15.65
CA THR A 127 -7.65 3.98 14.65
C THR A 127 -6.13 4.09 14.65
N PHE A 128 -5.45 2.99 14.98
CA PHE A 128 -4.01 2.89 14.80
C PHE A 128 -3.69 2.73 13.30
N LEU A 129 -3.67 3.86 12.58
CA LEU A 129 -3.53 3.93 11.12
C LEU A 129 -2.24 3.28 10.60
N ALA A 130 -1.16 3.34 11.38
CA ALA A 130 0.10 2.69 11.02
C ALA A 130 -0.05 1.17 10.93
N TYR A 131 -0.67 0.54 11.93
CA TYR A 131 -1.00 -0.89 11.92
C TYR A 131 -1.90 -1.21 10.74
N LYS A 132 -2.98 -0.45 10.54
CA LYS A 132 -3.92 -0.72 9.43
C LYS A 132 -3.24 -0.62 8.07
N THR A 133 -2.32 0.31 7.91
CA THR A 133 -1.54 0.44 6.67
C THR A 133 -0.56 -0.70 6.50
N LEU A 134 0.15 -1.12 7.56
CA LEU A 134 1.04 -2.30 7.51
C LEU A 134 0.26 -3.59 7.24
N GLU A 135 -0.86 -3.79 7.93
CA GLU A 135 -1.79 -4.92 7.74
C GLU A 135 -2.27 -4.98 6.29
N PHE A 136 -2.62 -3.84 5.68
CA PHE A 136 -2.99 -3.78 4.28
C PHE A 136 -1.82 -4.05 3.33
N ILE A 137 -0.66 -3.41 3.55
CA ILE A 137 0.53 -3.62 2.71
C ILE A 137 0.91 -5.10 2.71
N TYR A 138 1.05 -5.71 3.88
CA TYR A 138 1.55 -7.08 3.99
C TYR A 138 0.48 -8.15 3.85
N GLY A 139 -0.79 -7.80 4.08
CA GLY A 139 -1.92 -8.70 3.88
C GLY A 139 -2.46 -8.73 2.45
N ILE A 140 -2.25 -7.65 1.68
CA ILE A 140 -2.78 -7.49 0.31
C ILE A 140 -1.68 -7.26 -0.72
N ILE A 141 -0.89 -6.19 -0.55
CA ILE A 141 0.06 -5.75 -1.59
C ILE A 141 1.21 -6.73 -1.72
N ASP A 142 1.85 -7.10 -0.61
CA ASP A 142 2.99 -8.02 -0.57
C ASP A 142 2.69 -9.38 -1.23
N PRO A 143 1.63 -10.13 -0.86
CA PRO A 143 1.29 -11.37 -1.54
C PRO A 143 0.92 -11.15 -3.01
N MET A 144 0.28 -10.02 -3.36
CA MET A 144 -0.06 -9.71 -4.74
C MET A 144 1.19 -9.48 -5.58
N ILE A 145 2.07 -8.55 -5.21
CA ILE A 145 3.27 -8.25 -6.02
C ILE A 145 4.24 -9.42 -6.07
N HIS A 146 4.23 -10.28 -5.06
CA HIS A 146 5.01 -11.51 -5.05
C HIS A 146 4.46 -12.54 -6.03
N GLU A 147 3.16 -12.82 -6.00
CA GLU A 147 2.53 -13.79 -6.90
C GLU A 147 2.59 -13.31 -8.37
N LEU A 148 2.44 -12.00 -8.60
CA LEU A 148 2.40 -11.43 -9.95
C LEU A 148 3.79 -11.19 -10.56
N TRP A 149 4.80 -10.85 -9.75
CA TRP A 149 6.12 -10.43 -10.26
C TRP A 149 7.32 -10.94 -9.46
N GLY A 150 7.15 -11.76 -8.43
CA GLY A 150 8.24 -12.24 -7.57
C GLY A 150 8.90 -11.16 -6.72
N ILE A 151 8.21 -10.04 -6.48
CA ILE A 151 8.71 -8.90 -5.69
C ILE A 151 8.25 -9.04 -4.23
N TYR A 152 9.06 -8.57 -3.29
CA TYR A 152 8.72 -8.52 -1.87
C TYR A 152 8.51 -7.07 -1.45
N ALA A 153 7.44 -6.76 -0.70
CA ALA A 153 7.14 -5.40 -0.27
C ALA A 153 8.24 -4.83 0.65
N VAL A 154 8.90 -5.69 1.43
CA VAL A 154 10.06 -5.30 2.26
C VAL A 154 11.25 -4.80 1.44
N ASN A 155 11.33 -5.12 0.14
CA ASN A 155 12.36 -4.61 -0.76
C ASN A 155 11.96 -3.27 -1.42
N CYS A 156 10.71 -2.85 -1.28
CA CYS A 156 10.21 -1.60 -1.85
C CYS A 156 10.36 -0.46 -0.84
N ILE A 157 11.58 -0.03 -0.57
CA ILE A 157 11.88 1.05 0.39
C ILE A 157 12.56 2.20 -0.36
N GLU A 158 12.28 3.46 0.01
CA GLU A 158 12.93 4.61 -0.63
C GLU A 158 14.46 4.60 -0.43
N GLU A 159 15.19 4.98 -1.48
CA GLU A 159 16.65 5.06 -1.46
C GLU A 159 17.12 6.06 -0.39
N GLY A 160 17.95 5.59 0.56
CA GLY A 160 18.44 6.38 1.69
C GLY A 160 18.20 5.72 3.05
N LEU A 161 17.24 4.79 3.13
CA LEU A 161 16.94 4.02 4.34
C LEU A 161 17.86 2.78 4.47
N TYR A 162 19.16 2.96 4.75
CA TYR A 162 20.13 1.85 4.83
C TYR A 162 20.55 1.43 6.26
N SER A 163 20.52 0.10 6.46
CA SER A 163 21.01 -0.74 7.58
C SER A 163 20.39 -0.56 8.97
N SER A 164 20.34 0.63 9.56
CA SER A 164 19.74 0.83 10.89
C SER A 164 18.21 0.86 10.81
N GLU A 165 17.67 1.56 9.82
CA GLU A 165 16.22 1.76 9.66
C GLU A 165 15.51 0.51 9.13
N GLN A 166 16.18 -0.33 8.34
CA GLN A 166 15.64 -1.64 7.93
C GLN A 166 15.46 -2.59 9.12
N LYS A 167 16.40 -2.58 10.07
CA LYS A 167 16.24 -3.36 11.32
C LYS A 167 15.04 -2.83 12.11
N ASP A 168 14.88 -1.52 12.21
CA ASP A 168 13.75 -0.91 12.92
C ASP A 168 12.42 -1.19 12.22
N PHE A 169 12.41 -1.21 10.88
CA PHE A 169 11.24 -1.62 10.11
C PHE A 169 10.78 -3.04 10.41
N PHE A 170 11.68 -4.03 10.37
CA PHE A 170 11.33 -5.40 10.78
C PHE A 170 10.89 -5.48 12.24
N ARG A 171 11.47 -4.66 13.13
CA ARG A 171 11.02 -4.59 14.53
C ARG A 171 9.57 -4.14 14.63
N TYR A 172 9.13 -3.15 13.84
CA TYR A 172 7.73 -2.73 13.80
C TYR A 172 6.81 -3.86 13.34
N LEU A 173 7.18 -4.59 12.28
CA LEU A 173 6.39 -5.72 11.81
C LEU A 173 6.24 -6.80 12.90
N HIS A 174 7.32 -7.13 13.61
CA HIS A 174 7.26 -8.10 14.73
C HIS A 174 6.49 -7.57 15.94
N PHE A 175 6.64 -6.30 16.27
CA PHE A 175 5.93 -5.68 17.41
C PHE A 175 4.41 -5.73 17.20
N TRP A 176 3.96 -5.51 15.97
CA TRP A 176 2.54 -5.55 15.59
C TRP A 176 2.05 -6.93 15.14
N GLU A 177 2.89 -7.97 15.23
CA GLU A 177 2.59 -9.34 14.79
C GLU A 177 2.10 -9.42 13.32
N ILE A 178 2.57 -8.51 12.48
CA ILE A 178 2.25 -8.50 11.05
C ILE A 178 2.96 -9.67 10.38
N SER A 179 2.20 -10.49 9.65
CA SER A 179 2.76 -11.54 8.79
C SER A 179 3.20 -10.95 7.46
N PHE A 180 4.41 -11.28 7.00
CA PHE A 180 5.00 -10.74 5.77
C PHE A 180 5.85 -11.79 5.05
N LEU A 181 6.04 -11.64 3.74
CA LEU A 181 6.92 -12.49 2.95
C LEU A 181 8.38 -12.09 3.15
N MET A 182 9.25 -13.09 3.30
CA MET A 182 10.68 -12.91 3.54
C MET A 182 11.49 -13.18 2.26
N PRO A 183 12.23 -12.20 1.73
CA PRO A 183 13.22 -12.45 0.68
C PRO A 183 14.44 -13.20 1.25
N GLU A 184 15.08 -14.01 0.40
CA GLU A 184 16.34 -14.67 0.73
C GLU A 184 17.42 -13.65 1.11
N GLY A 185 18.23 -13.97 2.13
CA GLY A 185 19.35 -13.14 2.60
C GLY A 185 19.00 -12.14 3.71
N PHE A 186 17.72 -11.99 4.07
CA PHE A 186 17.25 -11.10 5.15
C PHE A 186 17.04 -11.83 6.49
N GLU A 187 17.30 -13.13 6.56
CA GLU A 187 16.99 -13.99 7.71
C GLU A 187 17.69 -13.52 8.98
N GLU A 188 18.97 -13.13 8.88
CA GLU A 188 19.77 -12.72 10.03
C GLU A 188 19.31 -11.37 10.60
N ILE A 189 19.00 -10.40 9.74
CA ILE A 189 18.48 -9.09 10.16
C ILE A 189 17.10 -9.28 10.80
N ASN A 190 16.24 -10.08 10.17
CA ASN A 190 14.93 -10.44 10.70
C ASN A 190 15.01 -11.13 12.07
N ARG A 191 15.95 -12.07 12.24
CA ARG A 191 16.20 -12.76 13.52
C ARG A 191 16.63 -11.78 14.60
N LYS A 192 17.55 -10.86 14.30
CA LYS A 192 17.99 -9.81 15.22
C LYS A 192 16.84 -8.86 15.60
N ALA A 193 16.02 -8.47 14.63
CA ALA A 193 14.84 -7.64 14.87
C ALA A 193 13.86 -8.34 15.83
N LYS A 194 13.51 -9.61 15.55
CA LYS A 194 12.61 -10.42 16.40
C LYS A 194 13.15 -10.61 17.82
N GLN A 195 14.46 -10.85 17.98
CA GLN A 195 15.09 -10.96 19.30
C GLN A 195 15.06 -9.63 20.06
N SER A 196 15.23 -8.50 19.37
CA SER A 196 15.20 -7.18 20.03
C SER A 196 13.83 -6.83 20.61
N VAL A 197 12.73 -7.23 19.96
CA VAL A 197 11.37 -7.07 20.51
C VAL A 197 11.17 -7.94 21.75
N LYS A 198 11.67 -9.19 21.75
CA LYS A 198 11.59 -10.11 22.91
C LYS A 198 12.39 -9.64 24.12
N ASN A 199 13.52 -8.97 23.92
CA ASN A 199 14.42 -8.53 24.98
C ASN A 199 14.04 -7.17 25.60
N GLN A 200 13.09 -6.44 25.00
CA GLN A 200 12.53 -5.23 25.59
C GLN A 200 11.40 -5.59 26.56
N THR A 201 11.73 -5.70 27.86
CA THR A 201 10.74 -5.76 28.97
C THR A 201 10.11 -4.40 29.29
N THR A 202 10.42 -3.37 28.52
CA THR A 202 9.85 -2.03 28.68
C THR A 202 8.88 -1.75 27.54
N PRO A 203 7.63 -1.37 27.82
CA PRO A 203 6.66 -1.09 26.79
C PRO A 203 7.07 0.17 26.05
N LEU A 204 7.61 0.01 24.83
CA LEU A 204 7.61 1.07 23.81
C LEU A 204 6.21 1.66 23.65
N GLY A 205 5.16 0.87 23.93
CA GLY A 205 3.76 1.31 23.98
C GLY A 205 3.35 2.23 25.13
N GLN A 206 4.14 2.43 26.20
CA GLN A 206 3.71 3.34 27.29
C GLN A 206 3.99 4.82 27.02
N SER A 207 4.82 5.18 26.04
CA SER A 207 4.84 6.57 25.55
C SER A 207 3.73 6.80 24.52
N PHE A 208 3.35 5.79 23.73
CA PHE A 208 2.25 5.91 22.76
C PHE A 208 0.85 5.93 23.42
N LEU A 209 0.67 5.26 24.56
CA LEU A 209 -0.62 5.16 25.27
C LEU A 209 -0.84 6.22 26.36
N LYS A 210 0.18 7.03 26.70
CA LYS A 210 0.05 8.02 27.79
C LYS A 210 -0.55 9.36 27.35
N ASP A 211 -0.57 9.65 26.05
CA ASP A 211 -0.98 10.95 25.51
C ASP A 211 -2.33 10.92 24.76
N GLU A 212 -3.11 9.84 24.90
CA GLU A 212 -4.47 9.71 24.34
C GLU A 212 -5.59 10.20 25.28
N ASN A 213 -5.31 11.19 26.13
CA ASN A 213 -6.34 11.92 26.89
C ASN A 213 -6.30 13.41 26.51
N TRP A 214 -6.93 13.76 25.39
CA TRP A 214 -7.43 15.11 25.14
C TRP A 214 -8.68 15.08 24.26
#